data_AF-A0A0C2YBP1-F1
#
_entry.id   AF-A0A0C2YBP1-F1
#
_cell.length_a   1.000
_cell.length_b   1.000
_cell.length_c   1.000
_cell.angle_alpha   90.00
_cell.angle_beta   90.00
_cell.angle_gamma   90.00
#
_symmetry.space_group_name_H-M   'P 1'
#
loop_
_entity.id
_entity.type
_entity.pdbx_description
1 polymer ?
#
loop_
_entity_poly.entity_id
_entity_poly.type
_entity_poly.pdbx_seq_one_letter_code
_entity_poly.pdbx_strand_id
1 'polypeptide(L)'
;MRLCLERLAPPAKDKPVSVQLPSLAGAEDASKAMAVVVDAMASGEITPSEAAAVAGVIETYRRTIETNEIERRLVALEERES
;
A
#
# COMPACT_ATOMS: atom_id res chain seq x y z
N MET A 1 -23.42 23.39 -30.24
CA MET A 1 -23.98 23.00 -28.94
C MET A 1 -23.39 21.66 -28.53
N ARG A 2 -22.37 21.67 -27.65
CA ARG A 2 -21.61 20.47 -27.27
C ARG A 2 -21.42 20.40 -25.75
N LEU A 3 -22.46 20.80 -25.00
CA LEU A 3 -22.36 21.10 -23.55
C LEU A 3 -23.44 20.40 -22.70
N CYS A 4 -24.00 19.28 -23.15
CA CYS A 4 -25.10 18.59 -22.43
C CYS A 4 -24.84 17.11 -22.11
N LEU A 5 -23.63 16.58 -22.28
CA LEU A 5 -23.32 15.16 -22.06
C LEU A 5 -22.18 14.89 -21.06
N GLU A 6 -21.68 15.90 -20.34
CA GLU A 6 -20.56 15.73 -19.42
C GLU A 6 -20.94 15.14 -18.05
N ARG A 7 -22.24 14.92 -17.75
CA ARG A 7 -22.67 14.60 -16.37
C ARG A 7 -23.82 13.60 -16.25
N LEU A 8 -23.81 12.50 -17.02
CA LEU A 8 -24.77 11.42 -16.76
C LEU A 8 -24.40 10.59 -15.52
N ALA A 9 -23.12 10.55 -15.15
CA ALA A 9 -22.63 10.04 -13.87
C ALA A 9 -21.39 10.84 -13.47
N PRO A 10 -21.14 11.11 -12.16
CA PRO A 10 -19.85 11.62 -11.75
C PRO A 10 -18.77 10.63 -12.22
N PRO A 11 -17.61 11.10 -12.73
CA PRO A 11 -16.49 10.20 -13.02
C PRO A 11 -16.22 9.37 -11.76
N ALA A 12 -16.07 8.05 -11.92
CA ALA A 12 -15.75 7.16 -10.81
C ALA A 12 -14.54 7.75 -10.08
N LYS A 13 -14.73 8.08 -8.79
CA LYS A 13 -13.70 8.79 -8.00
C LYS A 13 -12.41 7.99 -7.95
N ASP A 14 -12.52 6.67 -7.91
CA ASP A 14 -11.41 5.73 -7.89
C ASP A 14 -11.67 4.61 -8.90
N LYS A 15 -10.59 4.10 -9.49
CA LYS A 15 -10.60 2.92 -10.35
C LYS A 15 -9.89 1.77 -9.62
N PRO A 16 -10.32 0.51 -9.81
CA PRO A 16 -9.59 -0.62 -9.30
C PRO A 16 -8.17 -0.64 -9.88
N VAL A 17 -7.17 -0.77 -9.01
CA VAL A 17 -5.78 -0.97 -9.40
C VAL A 17 -5.49 -2.47 -9.43
N SER A 18 -4.97 -2.97 -10.55
CA SER A 18 -4.55 -4.37 -10.67
C SER A 18 -3.03 -4.44 -10.55
N VAL A 19 -2.55 -4.84 -9.37
CA VAL A 19 -1.14 -5.12 -9.10
C VAL A 19 -1.06 -6.41 -8.29
N GLN A 20 -0.25 -7.35 -8.74
CA GLN A 20 -0.04 -8.63 -8.07
C GLN A 20 1.04 -8.48 -7.01
N LEU A 21 0.64 -8.07 -5.80
CA LEU A 21 1.56 -7.93 -4.68
C LEU A 21 1.96 -9.30 -4.09
N PRO A 22 3.20 -9.44 -3.61
CA PRO A 22 3.61 -10.62 -2.86
C PRO A 22 2.84 -10.70 -1.53
N SER A 23 2.82 -11.89 -0.93
CA SER A 23 2.34 -12.05 0.44
C SER A 23 3.20 -11.21 1.39
N LEU A 24 2.54 -10.44 2.25
CA LEU A 24 3.18 -9.68 3.29
C LEU A 24 3.07 -10.46 4.60
N ALA A 25 4.20 -10.87 5.17
CA ALA A 25 4.27 -11.58 6.45
C ALA A 25 5.07 -10.81 7.50
N GLY A 26 5.94 -9.89 7.08
CA GLY A 26 6.72 -9.03 7.97
C GLY A 26 7.08 -7.69 7.35
N ALA A 27 7.75 -6.84 8.14
CA ALA A 27 8.18 -5.52 7.69
C ALA A 27 9.15 -5.57 6.48
N GLU A 28 9.96 -6.62 6.38
CA GLU A 28 10.89 -6.81 5.25
C GLU A 28 10.17 -7.01 3.92
N ASP A 29 8.98 -7.62 3.92
CA ASP A 29 8.21 -7.88 2.71
C ASP A 29 7.62 -6.61 2.09
N ALA A 30 7.50 -5.53 2.86
CA ALA A 30 7.08 -4.23 2.35
C ALA A 30 8.02 -3.71 1.25
N SER A 31 9.33 -3.98 1.37
CA SER A 31 10.32 -3.62 0.35
C SER A 31 10.12 -4.39 -0.95
N LYS A 32 9.82 -5.69 -0.87
CA LYS A 32 9.54 -6.55 -2.03
C LYS A 32 8.26 -6.13 -2.73
N ALA A 33 7.21 -5.82 -1.96
CA ALA A 33 5.97 -5.29 -2.51
C ALA A 33 6.18 -3.94 -3.19
N MET A 34 7.00 -3.06 -2.61
CA MET A 34 7.34 -1.78 -3.23
C MET A 34 8.08 -1.95 -4.56
N ALA A 35 9.00 -2.91 -4.66
CA ALA A 35 9.70 -3.21 -5.92
C ALA A 35 8.70 -3.58 -7.04
N VAL A 36 7.72 -4.44 -6.74
CA VAL A 36 6.66 -4.81 -7.70
C VAL A 36 5.86 -3.60 -8.15
N VAL A 37 5.51 -2.68 -7.24
CA VAL A 37 4.78 -1.45 -7.57
C VAL A 37 5.62 -0.54 -8.47
N VAL A 38 6.91 -0.40 -8.20
CA VAL A 38 7.82 0.39 -9.03
C VAL A 38 7.95 -0.21 -10.43
N ASP A 39 8.10 -1.52 -10.54
CA ASP A 39 8.23 -2.20 -11.83
C ASP A 39 6.95 -2.08 -12.66
N ALA A 40 5.77 -2.28 -12.05
CA ALA A 40 4.48 -2.11 -12.72
C ALA A 40 4.24 -0.66 -13.20
N MET A 41 4.72 0.32 -12.42
CA MET A 41 4.65 1.72 -12.82
C MET A 41 5.63 2.02 -13.97
N ALA A 42 6.86 1.50 -13.89
CA ALA A 42 7.89 1.71 -14.90
C ALA A 42 7.54 1.04 -16.25
N SER A 43 6.82 -0.09 -16.22
CA SER A 43 6.32 -0.77 -17.41
C SER A 43 5.07 -0.11 -18.02
N GLY A 44 4.43 0.80 -17.28
CA GLY A 44 3.19 1.47 -17.68
C GLY A 44 1.91 0.65 -17.46
N GLU A 45 1.99 -0.45 -16.69
CA GLU A 45 0.82 -1.24 -16.27
C GLU A 45 -0.10 -0.44 -15.34
N ILE A 46 0.50 0.39 -14.49
CA ILE A 46 -0.20 1.33 -13.62
C ILE A 46 0.33 2.76 -13.79
N THR A 47 -0.50 3.74 -13.44
CA THR A 47 -0.10 5.14 -13.41
C THR A 47 0.69 5.49 -12.15
N PRO A 48 1.49 6.57 -12.17
CA PRO A 48 2.18 7.04 -10.96
C PRO A 48 1.25 7.35 -9.78
N SER A 49 0.03 7.84 -10.06
CA SER A 49 -0.96 8.12 -9.02
C SER A 49 -1.49 6.83 -8.37
N GLU A 50 -1.72 5.78 -9.16
CA GLU A 50 -2.13 4.47 -8.65
C GLU A 50 -0.99 3.81 -7.85
N ALA A 51 0.25 3.91 -8.33
CA ALA A 51 1.44 3.45 -7.62
C ALA A 51 1.57 4.13 -6.25
N ALA A 52 1.40 5.45 -6.19
CA ALA A 52 1.43 6.21 -4.94
C ALA A 52 0.33 5.77 -3.95
N ALA A 53 -0.88 5.49 -4.46
CA ALA A 53 -1.98 4.99 -3.64
C ALA A 53 -1.66 3.62 -3.02
N VAL A 54 -1.13 2.68 -3.83
CA VAL A 54 -0.73 1.34 -3.35
C VAL A 54 0.44 1.43 -2.37
N ALA A 55 1.43 2.28 -2.65
CA ALA A 55 2.56 2.52 -1.75
C ALA A 55 2.12 3.01 -0.36
N GLY A 56 1.09 3.87 -0.30
CA GLY A 56 0.51 4.32 0.97
C GLY A 56 -0.10 3.19 1.80
N VAL A 57 -0.76 2.22 1.15
CA VAL A 57 -1.29 1.03 1.82
C VAL A 57 -0.16 0.15 2.36
N ILE A 58 0.90 -0.08 1.57
CA ILE A 58 2.07 -0.86 1.97
C ILE A 58 2.76 -0.22 3.19
N GLU A 59 2.96 1.09 3.19
CA GLU A 59 3.58 1.80 4.32
C GLU A 59 2.72 1.73 5.58
N THR A 60 1.40 1.84 5.44
CA THR A 60 0.47 1.69 6.58
C THR A 60 0.60 0.30 7.20
N TYR A 61 0.58 -0.74 6.37
CA TYR A 61 0.78 -2.11 6.81
C TYR A 61 2.12 -2.31 7.53
N ARG A 62 3.22 -1.78 6.96
CA ARG A 62 4.56 -1.86 7.55
C ARG A 62 4.59 -1.23 8.95
N ARG A 63 3.98 -0.05 9.14
CA ARG A 63 3.88 0.62 10.45
C ARG A 63 3.09 -0.19 11.46
N THR A 64 2.00 -0.82 11.04
CA THR A 64 1.18 -1.68 11.92
C THR A 64 2.00 -2.87 12.44
N ILE A 65 2.79 -3.52 11.58
CA ILE A 65 3.66 -4.61 12.02
C ILE A 65 4.74 -4.12 12.98
N GLU A 66 5.46 -3.06 12.62
CA GLU A 66 6.55 -2.54 13.44
C GLU A 66 6.07 -2.15 14.85
N THR A 67 4.90 -1.54 14.94
CA THR A 67 4.29 -1.19 16.24
C THR A 67 4.03 -2.45 17.09
N ASN A 68 3.43 -3.48 16.50
CA ASN A 68 3.13 -4.74 17.19
C ASN A 68 4.41 -5.50 17.59
N GLU A 69 5.45 -5.48 16.76
CA GLU A 69 6.73 -6.14 17.06
C GLU A 69 7.46 -5.44 18.20
N ILE A 70 7.47 -4.10 18.20
CA ILE A 70 8.07 -3.30 19.28
C ILE A 70 7.33 -3.56 20.60
N GLU A 71 6.01 -3.54 20.60
CA GLU A 71 5.20 -3.82 21.79
C GLU A 71 5.50 -5.21 22.36
N ARG A 72 5.54 -6.25 21.52
CA ARG A 72 5.90 -7.62 21.94
C ARG A 72 7.29 -7.70 22.55
N ARG A 73 8.27 -7.02 21.94
CA ARG A 73 9.64 -7.00 22.46
C ARG A 73 9.75 -6.26 23.78
N LEU A 74 8.98 -5.19 23.96
CA LEU A 74 8.94 -4.42 25.21
C LEU A 74 8.38 -5.27 26.35
N VAL A 75 7.23 -5.91 26.15
CA VAL A 75 6.61 -6.81 27.15
C VAL A 75 7.59 -7.92 27.54
N ALA A 76 8.23 -8.57 26.57
CA ALA A 76 9.19 -9.63 26.84
C ALA A 76 10.45 -9.14 27.60
N LEU A 77 10.80 -7.86 27.50
CA LEU A 77 11.89 -7.27 28.28
C LEU A 77 11.41 -6.93 29.70
N GLU A 78 10.23 -6.35 29.85
CA GLU A 78 9.63 -6.00 31.14
C GLU A 78 9.39 -7.25 32.02
N GLU A 79 9.00 -8.38 31.41
CA GLU A 79 8.84 -9.67 32.10
C GLU A 79 10.17 -10.28 32.57
N ARG A 80 11.30 -9.94 31.93
CA ARG A 80 12.63 -10.47 32.30
C ARG A 80 13.28 -9.69 33.43
N GLU A 81 12.87 -8.44 33.62
CA GLU A 81 13.39 -7.53 34.63
C GLU A 81 12.53 -7.48 35.91
N SER A 82 11.42 -8.25 35.96
CA SER A 82 10.60 -8.52 37.17
C SER A 82 10.95 -9.84 37.82
#